data_AF-A0A383V567-F1
#
_entry.id   AF-A0A383V567-F1
#
_cell.length_a   1.000
_cell.length_b   1.000
_cell.length_c   1.000
_cell.angle_alpha   90.00
_cell.angle_beta   90.00
_cell.angle_gamma   90.00
#
_symmetry.space_group_name_H-M   'P 1'
#
loop_
_entity.id
_entity.type
_entity.pdbx_description
1 polymer ?
#
loop_
_entity_poly.entity_id
_entity_poly.type
_entity_poly.pdbx_seq_one_letter_code
_entity_poly.pdbx_strand_id
1 'polypeptide(L)'
;MVLTWLVFGGLALCSTLCAAAAAAPGVPASQPPLAPLLVPPLLYLSLAFVLLLPANVMRKQSRMFFARTALKVLVPLQPVGWADFLLADILTSLAKSSSDVTRSVCLMLHGPLAHPLHPYSATAASSCGYLTLGSLAALVLPFAIRMLQCISVWRAGGPRSQLFNALKYASSLPALILTAFEHEHHVHKQLFAWKRLWVVTMLLNSCYSFYWDVEQDWDMPWVMQYSGRRFGPLRLPALKGSHTYSSGWYAWLLLSNLLLRFTWAHRLLGDLEAHNEVLLAVALLEVLRRWQWVFGRVESETRKLGLLTSQLEDGLVTSKSGDVMVLADGAAQHAAAVAAGHGASRGASSDGVAFGGDRADVKMHLHGLLRGHVHAHANSLQEGAAVAVPLLKA
;
A
#
# COMPACT_ATOMS: atom_id res chain seq x y z
N MET A 1 16.64 10.57 -13.62
CA MET A 1 16.89 11.07 -12.25
C MET A 1 16.96 12.59 -12.24
N VAL A 2 17.85 13.23 -13.00
CA VAL A 2 18.01 14.71 -13.02
C VAL A 2 16.69 15.45 -13.29
N LEU A 3 15.92 15.05 -14.30
CA LEU A 3 14.63 15.70 -14.59
C LEU A 3 13.56 15.49 -13.49
N THR A 4 13.61 14.35 -12.79
CA THR A 4 12.74 14.07 -11.64
C THR A 4 13.09 14.99 -10.48
N TRP A 5 14.38 15.13 -10.17
CA TRP A 5 14.87 16.08 -9.17
C TRP A 5 14.61 17.54 -9.56
N LEU A 6 14.64 17.89 -10.84
CA LEU A 6 14.32 19.24 -11.32
C LEU A 6 12.82 19.55 -11.23
N VAL A 7 11.94 18.57 -11.47
CA VAL A 7 10.48 18.76 -11.33
C VAL A 7 10.09 18.81 -9.85
N PHE A 8 10.50 17.84 -9.04
CA PHE A 8 10.18 17.83 -7.61
C PHE A 8 10.90 18.94 -6.84
N GLY A 9 12.18 19.17 -7.14
CA GLY A 9 12.96 20.28 -6.61
C GLY A 9 12.43 21.63 -7.11
N GLY A 10 11.99 21.73 -8.36
CA GLY A 10 11.36 22.94 -8.92
C GLY A 10 9.99 23.23 -8.31
N LEU A 11 9.18 22.21 -8.03
CA LEU A 11 7.88 22.36 -7.35
C LEU A 11 8.05 22.71 -5.87
N ALA A 12 9.02 22.10 -5.20
CA ALA A 12 9.37 22.43 -3.82
C ALA A 12 9.97 23.85 -3.74
N LEU A 13 10.83 24.23 -4.68
CA LEU A 13 11.40 25.57 -4.80
C LEU A 13 10.31 26.60 -5.13
N CYS A 14 9.39 26.31 -6.04
CA CYS A 14 8.28 27.20 -6.37
C CYS A 14 7.31 27.36 -5.19
N SER A 15 7.03 26.28 -4.46
CA SER A 15 6.21 26.32 -3.24
C SER A 15 6.87 27.12 -2.12
N THR A 16 8.19 26.96 -1.92
CA THR A 16 8.97 27.71 -0.92
C THR A 16 9.18 29.16 -1.33
N LEU A 17 9.38 29.46 -2.61
CA LEU A 17 9.46 30.83 -3.13
C LEU A 17 8.10 31.55 -3.07
N CYS A 18 6.98 30.87 -3.35
CA CYS A 18 5.65 31.42 -3.14
C CYS A 18 5.38 31.70 -1.65
N ALA A 19 5.78 30.80 -0.75
CA ALA A 19 5.68 31.01 0.69
C ALA A 19 6.57 32.18 1.17
N ALA A 20 7.81 32.29 0.66
CA ALA A 20 8.74 33.37 0.98
C ALA A 20 8.29 34.73 0.43
N ALA A 21 7.74 34.78 -0.78
CA ALA A 21 7.20 35.99 -1.39
C ALA A 21 5.97 36.53 -0.64
N ALA A 22 5.15 35.65 -0.05
CA ALA A 22 4.02 36.04 0.79
C ALA A 22 4.44 36.48 2.22
N ALA A 23 5.64 36.14 2.66
CA ALA A 23 6.24 36.60 3.92
C ALA A 23 7.04 37.92 3.76
N ALA A 24 7.05 38.51 2.56
CA ALA A 24 7.78 39.74 2.30
C ALA A 24 7.17 40.93 3.10
N PRO A 25 8.00 41.73 3.78
CA PRO A 25 7.52 42.86 4.57
C PRO A 25 6.89 43.93 3.66
N GLY A 26 5.60 44.20 3.86
CA GLY A 26 4.85 45.21 3.09
C GLY A 26 3.47 44.79 2.60
N VAL A 27 3.09 43.51 2.73
CA VAL A 27 1.74 43.04 2.39
C VAL A 27 0.75 43.47 3.49
N PRO A 28 -0.33 44.20 3.18
CA PRO A 28 -1.31 44.63 4.17
C PRO A 28 -2.00 43.42 4.82
N ALA A 29 -2.07 43.43 6.16
CA ALA A 29 -2.63 42.35 6.99
C ALA A 29 -4.13 42.05 6.76
N SER A 30 -4.80 42.81 5.89
CA SER A 30 -6.23 42.69 5.58
C SER A 30 -6.55 41.67 4.48
N GLN A 31 -5.55 41.09 3.80
CA GLN A 31 -5.76 40.02 2.82
C GLN A 31 -5.15 38.71 3.33
N PRO A 32 -5.87 37.58 3.25
CA PRO A 32 -5.29 36.29 3.58
C PRO A 32 -4.09 36.05 2.66
N PRO A 33 -2.93 35.61 3.19
CA PRO A 33 -1.75 35.39 2.37
C PRO A 33 -2.09 34.39 1.26
N LEU A 34 -1.84 34.78 0.00
CA LEU A 34 -2.23 34.01 -1.19
C LEU A 34 -1.50 32.66 -1.28
N ALA A 35 -0.30 32.56 -0.70
CA ALA A 35 0.55 31.37 -0.74
C ALA A 35 -0.06 30.12 -0.07
N PRO A 36 -0.51 30.14 1.20
CA PRO A 36 -1.15 28.97 1.81
C PRO A 36 -2.42 28.52 1.09
N LEU A 37 -3.08 29.40 0.34
CA LEU A 37 -4.21 29.02 -0.51
C LEU A 37 -3.75 28.29 -1.78
N LEU A 38 -2.71 28.76 -2.47
CA LEU A 38 -2.29 28.22 -3.77
C LEU A 38 -1.32 27.03 -3.71
N VAL A 39 -0.49 26.92 -2.66
CA VAL A 39 0.56 25.89 -2.59
C VAL A 39 -0.02 24.46 -2.60
N PRO A 40 -1.00 24.09 -1.75
CA PRO A 40 -1.50 22.72 -1.74
C PRO A 40 -2.20 22.28 -3.05
N PRO A 41 -3.08 23.09 -3.70
CA PRO A 41 -3.63 22.77 -5.02
C PRO A 41 -2.55 22.54 -6.08
N LEU A 42 -1.54 23.42 -6.14
CA LEU A 42 -0.44 23.29 -7.11
C LEU A 42 0.38 22.02 -6.87
N LEU A 43 0.62 21.67 -5.61
CA LEU A 43 1.28 20.41 -5.25
C LEU A 43 0.45 19.20 -5.71
N TYR A 44 -0.84 19.15 -5.41
CA TYR A 44 -1.70 18.02 -5.81
C TYR A 44 -1.83 17.91 -7.34
N LEU A 45 -2.04 19.02 -8.04
CA LEU A 45 -2.16 19.05 -9.50
C LEU A 45 -0.85 18.66 -10.19
N SER A 46 0.29 19.12 -9.68
CA SER A 46 1.60 18.78 -10.25
C SER A 46 1.95 17.30 -10.07
N LEU A 47 1.63 16.72 -8.91
CA LEU A 47 1.77 15.28 -8.68
C LEU A 47 0.89 14.46 -9.64
N ALA A 48 -0.39 14.86 -9.78
CA ALA A 48 -1.32 14.20 -10.72
C ALA A 48 -0.84 14.33 -12.17
N PHE A 49 -0.37 15.50 -12.57
CA PHE A 49 0.18 15.75 -13.90
C PHE A 49 1.37 14.84 -14.19
N VAL A 50 2.35 14.76 -13.27
CA VAL A 50 3.53 13.90 -13.43
C VAL A 50 3.13 12.43 -13.55
N LEU A 51 2.20 11.95 -12.71
CA LEU A 51 1.74 10.56 -12.72
C LEU A 51 1.04 10.19 -14.01
N LEU A 52 0.18 11.08 -14.54
CA LEU A 52 -0.65 10.82 -15.71
C LEU A 52 0.02 11.20 -17.04
N LEU A 53 1.19 11.87 -17.01
CA LEU A 53 1.89 12.32 -18.20
C LEU A 53 2.22 11.15 -19.15
N PRO A 54 1.66 11.08 -20.37
CA PRO A 54 1.89 9.96 -21.30
C PRO A 54 3.24 10.05 -22.03
N ALA A 55 3.97 11.16 -21.88
CA ALA A 55 5.26 11.39 -22.50
C ALA A 55 6.35 10.44 -21.97
N ASN A 56 7.35 10.14 -22.81
CA ASN A 56 8.52 9.29 -22.48
C ASN A 56 9.53 9.98 -21.54
N VAL A 57 9.02 10.77 -20.61
CA VAL A 57 9.76 11.60 -19.65
C VAL A 57 9.61 10.94 -18.27
N MET A 58 10.58 11.01 -17.35
CA MET A 58 10.46 10.50 -15.95
C MET A 58 10.08 9.01 -15.76
N ARG A 59 10.64 8.06 -16.53
CA ARG A 59 10.36 6.59 -16.46
C ARG A 59 8.89 6.23 -16.73
N LYS A 60 8.46 6.39 -17.99
CA LYS A 60 7.08 6.14 -18.43
C LYS A 60 6.56 4.74 -18.08
N GLN A 61 7.36 3.70 -18.29
CA GLN A 61 6.95 2.32 -18.02
C GLN A 61 6.49 2.14 -16.56
N SER A 62 7.28 2.62 -15.59
CA SER A 62 6.93 2.55 -14.17
C SER A 62 5.68 3.34 -13.81
N ARG A 63 5.50 4.55 -14.38
CA ARG A 63 4.29 5.35 -14.13
C ARG A 63 3.03 4.72 -14.70
N MET A 64 3.10 4.22 -15.94
CA MET A 64 1.95 3.56 -16.58
C MET A 64 1.62 2.24 -15.89
N PHE A 65 2.63 1.50 -15.43
CA PHE A 65 2.44 0.33 -14.57
C PHE A 65 1.70 0.73 -13.29
N PHE A 66 2.23 1.69 -12.53
CA PHE A 66 1.60 2.18 -11.30
C PHE A 66 0.15 2.66 -11.53
N ALA A 67 -0.10 3.48 -12.56
CA ALA A 67 -1.42 4.00 -12.87
C ALA A 67 -2.42 2.89 -13.21
N ARG A 68 -2.01 1.90 -14.01
CA ARG A 68 -2.84 0.74 -14.36
C ARG A 68 -3.14 -0.12 -13.13
N THR A 69 -2.14 -0.40 -12.30
CA THR A 69 -2.33 -1.14 -11.03
C THR A 69 -3.26 -0.38 -10.10
N ALA A 70 -3.09 0.94 -9.96
CA ALA A 70 -3.96 1.78 -9.13
C ALA A 70 -5.42 1.73 -9.61
N LEU A 71 -5.66 1.86 -10.93
CA LEU A 71 -7.00 1.74 -11.51
C LEU A 71 -7.60 0.34 -11.32
N LYS A 72 -6.79 -0.72 -11.46
CA LYS A 72 -7.22 -2.10 -11.25
C LYS A 72 -7.62 -2.35 -9.79
N VAL A 73 -6.88 -1.78 -8.83
CA VAL A 73 -7.17 -1.90 -7.39
C VAL A 73 -8.54 -1.31 -7.02
N LEU A 74 -9.01 -0.27 -7.73
CA LEU A 74 -10.34 0.33 -7.50
C LEU A 74 -11.50 -0.61 -7.87
N VAL A 75 -11.23 -1.72 -8.58
CA VAL A 75 -12.22 -2.74 -8.95
C VAL A 75 -11.88 -4.07 -8.25
N PRO A 76 -12.25 -4.25 -6.97
CA PRO A 76 -11.73 -5.33 -6.10
C PRO A 76 -12.26 -6.74 -6.43
N LEU A 77 -13.14 -6.89 -7.42
CA LEU A 77 -13.78 -8.16 -7.79
C LEU A 77 -13.03 -8.91 -8.91
N GLN A 78 -11.93 -8.35 -9.41
CA GLN A 78 -11.10 -8.94 -10.45
C GLN A 78 -10.04 -9.91 -9.88
N PRO A 79 -9.42 -10.77 -10.70
CA PRO A 79 -8.25 -11.55 -10.29
C PRO A 79 -7.14 -10.64 -9.73
N VAL A 80 -6.71 -10.93 -8.51
CA VAL A 80 -5.78 -10.09 -7.75
C VAL A 80 -4.37 -10.62 -7.94
N GLY A 81 -3.52 -9.87 -8.65
CA GLY A 81 -2.09 -10.17 -8.74
C GLY A 81 -1.31 -9.69 -7.53
N TRP A 82 -0.04 -10.08 -7.43
CA TRP A 82 0.82 -9.67 -6.32
C TRP A 82 1.00 -8.14 -6.23
N ALA A 83 1.18 -7.46 -7.36
CA ALA A 83 1.32 -6.00 -7.40
C ALA A 83 0.03 -5.28 -6.97
N ASP A 84 -1.13 -5.82 -7.35
CA ASP A 84 -2.44 -5.28 -6.95
C ASP A 84 -2.63 -5.42 -5.44
N PHE A 85 -2.29 -6.60 -4.90
CA PHE A 85 -2.28 -6.87 -3.46
C PHE A 85 -1.36 -5.90 -2.71
N LEU A 86 -0.11 -5.75 -3.18
CA LEU A 86 0.90 -4.91 -2.53
C LEU A 86 0.45 -3.44 -2.51
N LEU A 87 0.01 -2.93 -3.65
CA LEU A 87 -0.44 -1.55 -3.79
C LEU A 87 -1.68 -1.29 -2.95
N ALA A 88 -2.71 -2.14 -3.05
CA ALA A 88 -3.93 -1.96 -2.28
C ALA A 88 -3.65 -1.94 -0.77
N ASP A 89 -2.68 -2.73 -0.32
CA ASP A 89 -2.34 -2.81 1.09
C ASP A 89 -1.51 -1.59 1.54
N ILE A 90 -0.67 -1.02 0.66
CA ILE A 90 -0.05 0.30 0.87
C ILE A 90 -1.11 1.41 0.98
N LEU A 91 -2.17 1.37 0.16
CA LEU A 91 -3.24 2.37 0.22
C LEU A 91 -3.96 2.38 1.57
N THR A 92 -3.98 1.28 2.32
CA THR A 92 -4.58 1.26 3.67
C THR A 92 -3.85 2.18 4.65
N SER A 93 -2.52 2.31 4.54
CA SER A 93 -1.72 3.27 5.32
C SER A 93 -1.97 4.71 4.90
N LEU A 94 -2.48 4.94 3.69
CA LEU A 94 -2.83 6.27 3.17
C LEU A 94 -4.29 6.65 3.42
N ALA A 95 -5.08 5.84 4.13
CA ALA A 95 -6.49 6.08 4.36
C ALA A 95 -6.78 7.42 5.03
N LYS A 96 -6.06 7.75 6.12
CA LYS A 96 -6.21 9.05 6.80
C LYS A 96 -5.81 10.20 5.90
N SER A 97 -4.66 10.10 5.23
CA SER A 97 -4.21 11.11 4.27
C SER A 97 -5.20 11.29 3.11
N SER A 98 -5.87 10.22 2.66
CA SER A 98 -6.89 10.29 1.61
C SER A 98 -8.14 11.04 2.08
N SER A 99 -8.56 10.80 3.33
CA SER A 99 -9.63 11.57 3.98
C SER A 99 -9.25 13.05 4.11
N ASP A 100 -8.01 13.36 4.52
CA ASP A 100 -7.51 14.72 4.67
C ASP A 100 -7.41 15.47 3.35
N VAL A 101 -6.94 14.80 2.29
CA VAL A 101 -6.93 15.35 0.93
C VAL A 101 -8.35 15.62 0.47
N THR A 102 -9.29 14.71 0.71
CA THR A 102 -10.70 14.87 0.31
C THR A 102 -11.32 16.07 1.02
N ARG A 103 -11.11 16.20 2.33
CA ARG A 103 -11.52 17.38 3.11
C ARG A 103 -10.84 18.66 2.61
N SER A 104 -9.55 18.62 2.33
CA SER A 104 -8.79 19.77 1.82
C SER A 104 -9.34 20.25 0.48
N VAL A 105 -9.62 19.34 -0.45
CA VAL A 105 -10.23 19.64 -1.75
C VAL A 105 -11.63 20.22 -1.56
N CYS A 106 -12.46 19.63 -0.68
CA CYS A 106 -13.78 20.18 -0.34
C CYS A 106 -13.67 21.64 0.16
N LEU A 107 -12.75 21.91 1.08
CA LEU A 107 -12.52 23.26 1.61
C LEU A 107 -12.01 24.24 0.54
N MET A 108 -11.21 23.77 -0.43
CA MET A 108 -10.76 24.60 -1.56
C MET A 108 -11.93 24.95 -2.49
N LEU A 109 -12.81 24.00 -2.76
CA LEU A 109 -13.99 24.19 -3.62
C LEU A 109 -15.05 25.08 -3.00
N HIS A 110 -15.17 25.09 -1.66
CA HIS A 110 -16.09 25.97 -0.94
C HIS A 110 -15.41 27.22 -0.35
N GLY A 111 -14.11 27.38 -0.59
CA GLY A 111 -13.29 28.43 0.00
C GLY A 111 -13.13 29.67 -0.88
N PRO A 112 -12.35 30.65 -0.41
CA PRO A 112 -12.14 31.93 -1.12
C PRO A 112 -11.51 31.78 -2.51
N LEU A 113 -10.83 30.66 -2.80
CA LEU A 113 -10.27 30.37 -4.13
C LEU A 113 -11.36 30.16 -5.19
N ALA A 114 -12.41 29.42 -4.86
CA ALA A 114 -13.52 29.14 -5.78
C ALA A 114 -14.62 30.19 -5.70
N HIS A 115 -14.80 30.79 -4.51
CA HIS A 115 -15.81 31.81 -4.24
C HIS A 115 -15.20 33.08 -3.63
N PRO A 116 -14.44 33.88 -4.42
CA PRO A 116 -13.75 35.07 -3.91
C PRO A 116 -14.70 36.18 -3.45
N LEU A 117 -15.94 36.18 -3.94
CA LEU A 117 -16.96 37.20 -3.64
C LEU A 117 -17.93 36.76 -2.53
N HIS A 118 -17.89 35.49 -2.10
CA HIS A 118 -18.74 34.98 -1.03
C HIS A 118 -17.85 34.46 0.10
N PRO A 119 -17.74 35.21 1.22
CA PRO A 119 -16.93 34.79 2.35
C PRO A 119 -17.33 33.38 2.80
N TYR A 120 -16.33 32.62 3.25
CA TYR A 120 -16.46 31.29 3.84
C TYR A 120 -17.63 31.28 4.84
N SER A 121 -18.77 30.71 4.45
CA SER A 121 -19.94 30.64 5.31
C SER A 121 -19.75 29.50 6.31
N ALA A 122 -20.32 29.64 7.51
CA ALA A 122 -20.34 28.57 8.51
C ALA A 122 -20.88 27.24 7.95
N THR A 123 -21.71 27.29 6.89
CA THR A 123 -22.21 26.12 6.15
C THR A 123 -21.11 25.36 5.37
N ALA A 124 -20.08 26.02 4.84
CA ALA A 124 -18.96 25.35 4.17
C ALA A 124 -18.14 24.48 5.13
N ALA A 125 -17.97 24.93 6.38
CA ALA A 125 -17.28 24.17 7.42
C ALA A 125 -18.03 22.88 7.80
N SER A 126 -19.37 22.94 7.87
CA SER A 126 -20.21 21.76 8.13
C SER A 126 -20.22 20.76 6.96
N SER A 127 -20.10 21.24 5.73
CA SER A 127 -20.17 20.39 4.52
C SER A 127 -18.87 19.63 4.21
N CYS A 128 -17.76 19.97 4.87
CA CYS A 128 -16.44 19.34 4.66
C CYS A 128 -15.92 18.57 5.89
N GLY A 129 -16.78 18.21 6.85
CA GLY A 129 -16.50 17.33 8.00
C GLY A 129 -15.81 16.01 7.66
N TYR A 130 -15.18 15.36 8.64
CA TYR A 130 -14.66 13.99 8.51
C TYR A 130 -15.77 12.95 8.38
N LEU A 131 -16.96 13.25 8.93
CA LEU A 131 -18.15 12.41 8.83
C LEU A 131 -18.94 12.62 7.52
N THR A 132 -18.53 13.56 6.67
CA THR A 132 -19.15 13.72 5.36
C THR A 132 -18.90 12.48 4.51
N LEU A 133 -19.82 12.19 3.58
CA LEU A 133 -19.74 10.99 2.74
C LEU A 133 -18.38 10.89 2.02
N GLY A 134 -17.88 12.00 1.47
CA GLY A 134 -16.59 12.03 0.78
C GLY A 134 -15.42 11.66 1.68
N SER A 135 -15.25 12.38 2.81
CA SER A 135 -14.14 12.15 3.74
C SER A 135 -14.19 10.77 4.39
N LEU A 136 -15.40 10.30 4.76
CA LEU A 136 -15.60 8.99 5.36
C LEU A 136 -15.37 7.86 4.35
N ALA A 137 -15.85 8.03 3.11
CA ALA A 137 -15.59 7.07 2.04
C ALA A 137 -14.09 6.99 1.75
N ALA A 138 -13.38 8.12 1.62
CA ALA A 138 -11.94 8.12 1.40
C ALA A 138 -11.14 7.46 2.54
N LEU A 139 -11.63 7.54 3.78
CA LEU A 139 -11.05 6.87 4.94
C LEU A 139 -11.28 5.34 4.92
N VAL A 140 -12.49 4.91 4.56
CA VAL A 140 -12.91 3.50 4.66
C VAL A 140 -12.55 2.68 3.40
N LEU A 141 -12.58 3.30 2.23
CA LEU A 141 -12.48 2.63 0.94
C LEU A 141 -11.23 1.75 0.77
N PRO A 142 -10.00 2.16 1.17
CA PRO A 142 -8.83 1.29 1.04
C PRO A 142 -8.98 -0.05 1.78
N PHE A 143 -9.54 -0.01 3.00
CA PHE A 143 -9.78 -1.20 3.81
C PHE A 143 -10.91 -2.06 3.25
N ALA A 144 -11.98 -1.42 2.76
CA ALA A 144 -13.09 -2.12 2.09
C ALA A 144 -12.63 -2.83 0.81
N ILE A 145 -11.79 -2.18 -0.01
CA ILE A 145 -11.18 -2.79 -1.20
C ILE A 145 -10.39 -4.04 -0.82
N ARG A 146 -9.51 -3.95 0.18
CA ARG A 146 -8.72 -5.10 0.64
C ARG A 146 -9.58 -6.24 1.16
N MET A 147 -10.60 -5.93 1.96
CA MET A 147 -11.58 -6.91 2.43
C MET A 147 -12.26 -7.63 1.26
N LEU A 148 -12.75 -6.89 0.28
CA LEU A 148 -13.43 -7.44 -0.90
C LEU A 148 -12.49 -8.27 -1.78
N GLN A 149 -11.24 -7.83 -1.98
CA GLN A 149 -10.22 -8.60 -2.69
C GLN A 149 -9.97 -9.95 -2.00
N CYS A 150 -9.79 -9.96 -0.68
CA CYS A 150 -9.57 -11.18 0.09
C CYS A 150 -10.77 -12.14 -0.02
N ILE A 151 -12.00 -11.63 0.05
CA ILE A 151 -13.22 -12.43 -0.14
C ILE A 151 -13.30 -12.98 -1.56
N SER A 152 -12.96 -12.17 -2.57
CA SER A 152 -12.98 -12.58 -3.98
C SER A 152 -11.99 -13.72 -4.24
N VAL A 153 -10.75 -13.60 -3.76
CA VAL A 153 -9.73 -14.67 -3.86
C VAL A 153 -10.19 -15.95 -3.17
N TRP A 154 -10.79 -15.87 -1.98
CA TRP A 154 -11.33 -17.04 -1.30
C TRP A 154 -12.46 -17.70 -2.10
N ARG A 155 -13.42 -16.90 -2.62
CA ARG A 155 -14.53 -17.42 -3.44
C ARG A 155 -14.07 -18.07 -4.74
N ALA A 156 -12.95 -17.60 -5.30
CA ALA A 156 -12.32 -18.18 -6.48
C ALA A 156 -11.55 -19.50 -6.19
N GLY A 157 -11.66 -20.05 -4.99
CA GLY A 157 -10.98 -21.30 -4.59
C GLY A 157 -9.67 -21.09 -3.82
N GLY A 158 -9.36 -19.85 -3.42
CA GLY A 158 -8.18 -19.54 -2.62
C GLY A 158 -8.22 -20.10 -1.19
N PRO A 159 -7.08 -20.05 -0.47
CA PRO A 159 -6.96 -20.65 0.86
C PRO A 159 -7.83 -19.93 1.90
N ARG A 160 -8.23 -20.66 2.95
CA ARG A 160 -9.01 -20.12 4.08
C ARG A 160 -8.31 -18.97 4.81
N SER A 161 -6.99 -18.85 4.71
CA SER A 161 -6.24 -17.71 5.22
C SER A 161 -6.77 -16.38 4.68
N GLN A 162 -7.31 -16.34 3.46
CA GLN A 162 -7.88 -15.12 2.90
C GLN A 162 -9.13 -14.64 3.64
N LEU A 163 -9.94 -15.53 4.23
CA LEU A 163 -11.06 -15.11 5.09
C LEU A 163 -10.59 -14.42 6.36
N PHE A 164 -9.54 -14.95 7.00
CA PHE A 164 -8.93 -14.30 8.15
C PHE A 164 -8.29 -12.96 7.76
N ASN A 165 -7.70 -12.86 6.56
CA ASN A 165 -7.20 -11.59 6.04
C ASN A 165 -8.34 -10.59 5.82
N ALA A 166 -9.48 -11.04 5.28
CA ALA A 166 -10.67 -10.20 5.15
C ALA A 166 -11.18 -9.72 6.52
N LEU A 167 -11.19 -10.60 7.53
CA LEU A 167 -11.58 -10.25 8.89
C LEU A 167 -10.63 -9.22 9.53
N LYS A 168 -9.32 -9.30 9.23
CA LYS A 168 -8.34 -8.27 9.62
C LYS A 168 -8.76 -6.89 9.13
N TYR A 169 -9.00 -6.71 7.83
CA TYR A 169 -9.41 -5.41 7.29
C TYR A 169 -10.81 -4.99 7.77
N ALA A 170 -11.73 -5.93 7.96
CA ALA A 170 -13.03 -5.66 8.57
C ALA A 170 -12.89 -5.11 10.01
N SER A 171 -11.94 -5.61 10.80
CA SER A 171 -11.69 -5.13 12.16
C SER A 171 -11.19 -3.67 12.21
N SER A 172 -10.59 -3.19 11.12
CA SER A 172 -10.15 -1.80 10.99
C SER A 172 -11.30 -0.82 10.76
N LEU A 173 -12.41 -1.26 10.15
CA LEU A 173 -13.55 -0.41 9.82
C LEU A 173 -14.19 0.29 11.04
N PRO A 174 -14.59 -0.41 12.12
CA PRO A 174 -15.14 0.26 13.29
C PRO A 174 -14.11 1.16 13.97
N ALA A 175 -12.83 0.77 13.97
CA ALA A 175 -11.75 1.58 14.52
C ALA A 175 -11.60 2.93 13.79
N LEU A 176 -11.65 2.92 12.45
CA LEU A 176 -11.59 4.11 11.61
C LEU A 176 -12.82 5.01 11.77
N ILE A 177 -14.02 4.42 11.71
CA ILE A 177 -15.28 5.17 11.84
C ILE A 177 -15.36 5.84 13.21
N LEU A 178 -15.07 5.10 14.28
CA LEU A 178 -15.08 5.66 15.64
C LEU A 178 -13.99 6.72 15.84
N THR A 179 -12.84 6.61 15.16
CA THR A 179 -11.81 7.66 15.16
C THR A 179 -12.31 8.95 14.48
N ALA A 180 -13.07 8.84 13.39
CA ALA A 180 -13.68 10.02 12.75
C ALA A 180 -14.71 10.69 13.67
N PHE A 181 -15.54 9.91 14.36
CA PHE A 181 -16.47 10.45 15.37
C PHE A 181 -15.73 11.08 16.54
N GLU A 182 -14.71 10.40 17.08
CA GLU A 182 -13.89 10.89 18.19
C GLU A 182 -13.30 12.25 17.87
N HIS A 183 -12.73 12.42 16.67
CA HIS A 183 -12.14 13.67 16.23
C HIS A 183 -13.17 14.81 16.15
N GLU A 184 -14.34 14.60 15.56
CA GLU A 184 -15.39 15.63 15.50
C GLU A 184 -15.85 16.06 16.91
N HIS A 185 -16.03 15.11 17.83
CA HIS A 185 -16.41 15.44 19.22
C HIS A 185 -15.28 16.18 19.94
N HIS A 186 -14.02 15.78 19.72
CA HIS A 186 -12.84 16.42 20.32
C HIS A 186 -12.69 17.88 19.87
N VAL A 187 -12.81 18.13 18.57
CA VAL A 187 -12.77 19.50 17.98
C VAL A 187 -13.85 20.39 18.58
N HIS A 188 -15.04 19.83 18.83
CA HIS A 188 -16.16 20.56 19.45
C HIS A 188 -16.14 20.58 20.98
N LYS A 189 -15.07 20.08 21.63
CA LYS A 189 -14.93 19.95 23.10
C LYS A 189 -16.10 19.20 23.75
N GLN A 190 -16.66 18.23 23.04
CA GLN A 190 -17.78 17.41 23.49
C GLN A 190 -17.30 16.10 24.10
N LEU A 191 -18.07 15.59 25.06
CA LEU A 191 -17.84 14.27 25.65
C LEU A 191 -18.14 13.19 24.59
N PHE A 192 -17.12 12.42 24.23
CA PHE A 192 -17.29 11.27 23.34
C PHE A 192 -17.77 10.03 24.11
N ALA A 193 -19.09 9.79 24.10
CA ALA A 193 -19.72 8.69 24.85
C ALA A 193 -19.17 7.29 24.50
N TRP A 194 -18.69 7.12 23.26
CA TRP A 194 -18.20 5.84 22.72
C TRP A 194 -16.68 5.65 22.91
N LYS A 195 -16.01 6.48 23.72
CA LYS A 195 -14.55 6.43 23.94
C LYS A 195 -14.05 5.04 24.34
N ARG A 196 -14.76 4.33 25.22
CA ARG A 196 -14.38 2.96 25.62
C ARG A 196 -14.44 1.98 24.45
N LEU A 197 -15.51 2.04 23.65
CA LEU A 197 -15.67 1.19 22.47
C LEU A 197 -14.57 1.49 21.45
N TRP A 198 -14.30 2.78 21.20
CA TRP A 198 -13.23 3.21 20.31
C TRP A 198 -11.88 2.63 20.73
N VAL A 199 -11.47 2.80 21.99
CA VAL A 199 -10.21 2.22 22.50
C VAL A 199 -10.16 0.71 22.30
N VAL A 200 -11.24 -0.02 22.60
CA VAL A 200 -11.30 -1.47 22.39
C VAL A 200 -11.14 -1.83 20.90
N THR A 201 -11.83 -1.14 20.00
CA THR A 201 -11.70 -1.39 18.54
C THR A 201 -10.30 -1.07 18.02
N MET A 202 -9.66 0.00 18.52
CA MET A 202 -8.29 0.35 18.17
C MET A 202 -7.29 -0.70 18.67
N LEU A 203 -7.44 -1.19 19.90
CA LEU A 203 -6.61 -2.25 20.47
C LEU A 203 -6.77 -3.56 19.69
N LEU A 204 -8.01 -4.01 19.43
CA LEU A 204 -8.29 -5.22 18.66
C LEU A 204 -7.67 -5.15 17.25
N ASN A 205 -7.89 -4.03 16.55
CA ASN A 205 -7.31 -3.81 15.22
C ASN A 205 -5.77 -3.81 15.26
N SER A 206 -5.16 -3.14 16.24
CA SER A 206 -3.70 -3.06 16.39
C SER A 206 -3.09 -4.43 16.66
N CYS A 207 -3.65 -5.20 17.59
CA CYS A 207 -3.19 -6.53 17.96
C CYS A 207 -3.36 -7.53 16.81
N TYR A 208 -4.52 -7.55 16.15
CA TYR A 208 -4.76 -8.48 15.04
C TYR A 208 -3.85 -8.15 13.86
N SER A 209 -3.75 -6.88 13.49
CA SER A 209 -2.89 -6.48 12.37
C SER A 209 -1.40 -6.71 12.67
N PHE A 210 -0.96 -6.53 13.92
CA PHE A 210 0.39 -6.88 14.34
C PHE A 210 0.66 -8.38 14.23
N TYR A 211 -0.26 -9.21 14.75
CA TYR A 211 -0.19 -10.67 14.59
C TYR A 211 -0.06 -11.05 13.12
N TRP A 212 -0.90 -10.45 12.26
CA TRP A 212 -0.91 -10.75 10.83
C TRP A 212 0.42 -10.43 10.16
N ASP A 213 0.98 -9.24 10.42
CA ASP A 213 2.27 -8.85 9.82
C ASP A 213 3.36 -9.87 10.15
N VAL A 214 3.47 -10.24 11.43
CA VAL A 214 4.55 -11.09 11.92
C VAL A 214 4.39 -12.53 11.45
N GLU A 215 3.21 -13.11 11.64
CA GLU A 215 2.99 -14.55 11.41
C GLU A 215 2.68 -14.85 9.94
N GLN A 216 1.91 -14.00 9.26
CA GLN A 216 1.41 -14.29 7.91
C GLN A 216 2.18 -13.55 6.82
N ASP A 217 2.43 -12.25 7.01
CA ASP A 217 3.05 -11.44 5.95
C ASP A 217 4.56 -11.62 5.90
N TRP A 218 5.23 -11.76 7.06
CA TRP A 218 6.68 -11.94 7.16
C TRP A 218 7.11 -13.38 7.42
N ASP A 219 6.15 -14.28 7.67
CA ASP A 219 6.38 -15.72 7.90
C ASP A 219 7.38 -15.95 9.06
N MET A 220 7.20 -15.21 10.16
CA MET A 220 8.02 -15.28 11.37
C MET A 220 7.20 -15.86 12.53
N PRO A 221 6.97 -17.19 12.57
CA PRO A 221 6.09 -17.76 13.57
C PRO A 221 6.70 -17.68 14.96
N TRP A 222 6.20 -16.79 15.82
CA TRP A 222 6.64 -16.59 17.20
C TRP A 222 5.64 -17.19 18.20
N VAL A 223 4.36 -17.25 17.84
CA VAL A 223 3.24 -17.78 18.64
C VAL A 223 2.97 -19.25 18.31
N MET A 224 3.02 -19.64 17.04
CA MET A 224 2.51 -20.95 16.60
C MET A 224 3.51 -22.11 16.74
N GLN A 225 4.77 -21.83 17.11
CA GLN A 225 5.77 -22.86 17.45
C GLN A 225 5.79 -23.25 18.94
N TYR A 226 4.87 -22.69 19.74
CA TYR A 226 4.76 -23.00 21.17
C TYR A 226 4.35 -24.46 21.47
N SER A 227 3.92 -25.24 20.47
CA SER A 227 3.35 -26.59 20.67
C SER A 227 4.35 -27.76 20.56
N GLY A 228 5.66 -27.58 20.78
CA GLY A 228 6.58 -28.72 20.64
C GLY A 228 8.05 -28.52 21.04
N ARG A 229 8.31 -28.42 22.35
CA ARG A 229 9.60 -28.61 23.06
C ARG A 229 10.55 -27.40 23.28
N ARG A 230 10.70 -27.15 24.59
CA ARG A 230 11.73 -26.47 25.40
C ARG A 230 11.79 -24.94 25.38
N PHE A 231 11.40 -24.38 26.54
CA PHE A 231 11.74 -23.05 27.03
C PHE A 231 13.23 -22.74 26.84
N GLY A 232 13.51 -21.79 25.95
CA GLY A 232 14.78 -21.11 25.79
C GLY A 232 14.50 -19.65 25.40
N PRO A 233 15.46 -18.73 25.53
CA PRO A 233 15.26 -17.32 25.21
C PRO A 233 14.74 -17.17 23.78
N LEU A 234 13.67 -16.38 23.59
CA LEU A 234 12.99 -16.01 22.34
C LEU A 234 13.76 -16.39 21.06
N ARG A 235 13.71 -17.67 20.66
CA ARG A 235 14.31 -18.11 19.41
C ARG A 235 13.31 -17.82 18.32
N LEU A 236 13.40 -16.63 17.70
CA LEU A 236 12.65 -16.29 16.49
C LEU A 236 12.90 -17.39 15.44
N PRO A 237 11.92 -18.22 15.08
CA PRO A 237 12.11 -19.31 14.13
C PRO A 237 12.30 -18.84 12.69
N ALA A 238 12.08 -17.55 12.44
CA ALA A 238 12.61 -16.81 11.30
C ALA A 238 14.12 -17.06 11.11
N LEU A 239 14.83 -17.52 12.16
CA LEU A 239 16.25 -17.87 12.17
C LEU A 239 16.65 -19.15 11.41
N LYS A 240 15.72 -19.96 10.91
CA LYS A 240 16.04 -21.20 10.16
C LYS A 240 15.85 -21.03 8.64
N GLY A 241 16.93 -20.62 7.97
CA GLY A 241 17.00 -20.40 6.52
C GLY A 241 17.97 -19.26 6.22
N SER A 242 18.51 -19.16 5.00
CA SER A 242 19.46 -18.10 4.63
C SER A 242 18.88 -16.72 4.92
N HIS A 243 19.40 -16.05 5.95
CA HIS A 243 18.99 -14.70 6.34
C HIS A 243 19.43 -13.71 5.28
N THR A 244 18.49 -12.90 4.79
CA THR A 244 18.87 -11.77 3.94
C THR A 244 19.48 -10.66 4.79
N TYR A 245 19.00 -10.48 6.02
CA TYR A 245 19.38 -9.38 6.93
C TYR A 245 19.92 -9.87 8.27
N SER A 246 20.54 -8.98 9.05
CA SER A 246 21.06 -9.32 10.38
C SER A 246 19.95 -9.59 11.40
N SER A 247 20.23 -10.37 12.45
CA SER A 247 19.25 -10.63 13.53
C SER A 247 18.72 -9.36 14.19
N GLY A 248 19.54 -8.30 14.27
CA GLY A 248 19.14 -6.99 14.80
C GLY A 248 18.09 -6.30 13.94
N TRP A 249 18.12 -6.49 12.62
CA TRP A 249 17.11 -5.95 11.71
C TRP A 249 15.72 -6.52 12.01
N TYR A 250 15.61 -7.84 12.21
CA TYR A 250 14.32 -8.48 12.54
C TYR A 250 13.79 -8.06 13.91
N ALA A 251 14.67 -7.91 14.91
CA ALA A 251 14.28 -7.39 16.22
C ALA A 251 13.76 -5.94 16.12
N TRP A 252 14.46 -5.09 15.37
CA TRP A 252 14.03 -3.71 15.11
C TRP A 252 12.69 -3.66 14.36
N LEU A 253 12.53 -4.47 13.32
CA LEU A 253 11.31 -4.54 12.50
C LEU A 253 10.10 -5.01 13.32
N LEU A 254 10.29 -5.98 14.23
CA LEU A 254 9.25 -6.43 15.17
C LEU A 254 8.88 -5.34 16.18
N LEU A 255 9.87 -4.79 16.88
CA LEU A 255 9.65 -3.80 17.95
C LEU A 255 9.09 -2.49 17.41
N SER A 256 9.66 -1.97 16.33
CA SER A 256 9.19 -0.73 15.71
C SER A 256 7.78 -0.89 15.16
N ASN A 257 7.45 -2.00 14.47
CA ASN A 257 6.07 -2.22 14.01
C ASN A 257 5.07 -2.29 15.18
N LEU A 258 5.43 -2.92 16.30
CA LEU A 258 4.58 -2.93 17.49
C LEU A 258 4.33 -1.52 18.01
N LEU A 259 5.38 -0.73 18.25
CA LEU A 259 5.28 0.63 18.77
C LEU A 259 4.50 1.55 17.82
N LEU A 260 4.81 1.49 16.53
CA LEU A 260 4.18 2.32 15.51
C LEU A 260 2.69 2.03 15.34
N ARG A 261 2.24 0.79 15.60
CA ARG A 261 0.82 0.44 15.59
C ARG A 261 0.02 1.06 16.72
N PHE A 262 0.67 1.49 17.80
CA PHE A 262 0.04 2.23 18.90
C PHE A 262 0.20 3.75 18.79
N THR A 263 0.64 4.27 17.63
CA THR A 263 0.73 5.72 17.41
C THR A 263 -0.59 6.44 17.65
N TRP A 264 -1.74 5.80 17.44
CA TRP A 264 -3.05 6.36 17.77
C TRP A 264 -3.23 6.74 19.25
N ALA A 265 -2.41 6.21 20.16
CA ALA A 265 -2.44 6.56 21.57
C ALA A 265 -2.07 8.04 21.83
N HIS A 266 -1.44 8.75 20.87
CA HIS A 266 -1.23 10.20 21.00
C HIS A 266 -2.54 10.96 21.22
N ARG A 267 -3.67 10.46 20.69
CA ARG A 267 -5.02 11.01 20.87
C ARG A 267 -5.54 10.91 22.30
N LEU A 268 -4.94 10.03 23.10
CA LEU A 268 -5.26 9.91 24.53
C LEU A 268 -4.48 10.92 25.37
N LEU A 269 -3.38 11.46 24.82
CA LEU A 269 -2.44 12.32 25.51
C LEU A 269 -2.75 13.80 25.20
N GLY A 270 -3.87 14.30 25.75
CA GLY A 270 -4.20 15.73 25.77
C GLY A 270 -4.12 16.45 24.42
N ASP A 271 -3.63 17.70 24.43
CA ASP A 271 -3.61 18.62 23.28
C ASP A 271 -2.47 18.36 22.27
N LEU A 272 -1.92 17.15 22.20
CA LEU A 272 -0.89 16.81 21.21
C LEU A 272 -1.39 16.99 19.76
N GLU A 273 -2.70 16.81 19.52
CA GLU A 273 -3.31 17.06 18.21
C GLU A 273 -3.33 18.54 17.81
N ALA A 274 -3.16 19.47 18.76
CA ALA A 274 -3.09 20.90 18.46
C ALA A 274 -1.78 21.29 17.74
N HIS A 275 -0.77 20.42 17.78
CA HIS A 275 0.54 20.69 17.23
C HIS A 275 0.69 20.02 15.86
N ASN A 276 0.75 20.81 14.79
CA ASN A 276 0.91 20.32 13.41
C ASN A 276 2.15 19.42 13.24
N GLU A 277 3.22 19.69 14.00
CA GLU A 277 4.45 18.90 13.97
C GLU A 277 4.22 17.45 14.44
N VAL A 278 3.34 17.25 15.42
CA VAL A 278 3.00 15.91 15.92
C VAL A 278 2.21 15.14 14.87
N LEU A 279 1.23 15.80 14.23
CA LEU A 279 0.44 15.19 13.16
C LEU A 279 1.31 14.81 11.96
N LEU A 280 2.26 15.68 11.58
CA LEU A 280 3.24 15.40 10.54
C LEU A 280 4.15 14.23 10.94
N ALA A 281 4.67 14.21 12.16
CA ALA A 281 5.51 13.14 12.66
C ALA A 281 4.77 11.79 12.64
N VAL A 282 3.52 11.73 13.13
CA VAL A 282 2.69 10.52 13.10
C VAL A 282 2.46 10.05 11.66
N ALA A 283 2.21 10.96 10.72
CA ALA A 283 2.06 10.61 9.31
C ALA A 283 3.36 10.02 8.71
N LEU A 284 4.52 10.63 8.99
CA LEU A 284 5.82 10.12 8.54
C LEU A 284 6.16 8.76 9.17
N LEU A 285 5.82 8.56 10.44
CA LEU A 285 6.00 7.29 11.15
C LEU A 285 5.12 6.18 10.55
N GLU A 286 3.90 6.49 10.10
CA GLU A 286 3.07 5.52 9.38
C GLU A 286 3.66 5.14 8.01
N VAL A 287 4.25 6.11 7.29
CA VAL A 287 4.98 5.84 6.04
C VAL A 287 6.20 4.95 6.30
N LEU A 288 6.97 5.23 7.35
CA LEU A 288 8.11 4.41 7.76
C LEU A 288 7.69 2.99 8.10
N ARG A 289 6.60 2.81 8.88
CA ARG A 289 6.06 1.49 9.23
C ARG A 289 5.73 0.68 7.98
N ARG A 290 5.12 1.30 6.98
CA ARG A 290 4.75 0.61 5.74
C ARG A 290 5.98 0.30 4.88
N TRP A 291 6.94 1.21 4.82
CA TRP A 291 8.24 0.97 4.16
C TRP A 291 8.92 -0.27 4.74
N GLN A 292 8.98 -0.40 6.07
CA GLN A 292 9.51 -1.60 6.75
C GLN A 292 8.75 -2.87 6.34
N TRP A 293 7.42 -2.82 6.37
CA TRP A 293 6.56 -3.96 6.03
C TRP A 293 6.83 -4.48 4.62
N VAL A 294 7.08 -3.60 3.64
CA VAL A 294 7.36 -4.01 2.25
C VAL A 294 8.62 -4.87 2.17
N PHE A 295 9.69 -4.55 2.90
CA PHE A 295 10.91 -5.39 2.91
C PHE A 295 10.63 -6.79 3.44
N GLY A 296 9.98 -6.89 4.60
CA GLY A 296 9.63 -8.18 5.17
C GLY A 296 8.70 -8.98 4.25
N ARG A 297 7.76 -8.31 3.58
CA ARG A 297 6.85 -8.96 2.63
C ARG A 297 7.59 -9.49 1.40
N VAL A 298 8.39 -8.65 0.75
CA VAL A 298 9.16 -9.03 -0.45
C VAL A 298 10.11 -10.18 -0.13
N GLU A 299 10.79 -10.13 1.02
CA GLU A 299 11.66 -11.22 1.45
C GLU A 299 10.89 -12.53 1.63
N SER A 300 9.76 -12.50 2.33
CA SER A 300 8.92 -13.70 2.55
C SER A 300 8.48 -14.35 1.23
N GLU A 301 8.11 -13.54 0.24
CA GLU A 301 7.66 -14.02 -1.07
C GLU A 301 8.83 -14.55 -1.90
N THR A 302 10.00 -13.92 -1.81
CA THR A 302 11.23 -14.40 -2.45
C THR A 302 11.64 -15.77 -1.91
N ARG A 303 11.54 -15.99 -0.60
CA ARG A 303 11.82 -17.31 0.01
C ARG A 303 10.83 -18.38 -0.46
N LYS A 304 9.53 -18.07 -0.51
CA LYS A 304 8.50 -18.99 -1.02
C LYS A 304 8.79 -19.39 -2.48
N LEU A 305 9.12 -18.42 -3.33
CA LEU A 305 9.48 -18.69 -4.73
C LEU A 305 10.74 -19.55 -4.86
N GLY A 306 11.76 -19.30 -4.03
CA GLY A 306 12.97 -20.13 -4.00
C GLY A 306 12.68 -21.59 -3.64
N LEU A 307 11.83 -21.82 -2.63
CA LEU A 307 11.40 -23.16 -2.21
C LEU A 307 10.58 -23.87 -3.29
N LEU A 308 9.66 -23.17 -3.98
CA LEU A 308 8.94 -23.75 -5.11
C LEU A 308 9.89 -24.13 -6.24
N THR A 309 10.89 -23.27 -6.52
CA THR A 309 11.88 -23.52 -7.58
C THR A 309 12.70 -24.77 -7.27
N SER A 310 13.21 -24.92 -6.04
CA SER A 310 13.96 -26.11 -5.64
C SER A 310 13.10 -27.38 -5.67
N GLN A 311 11.83 -27.31 -5.23
CA GLN A 311 10.91 -28.45 -5.29
C GLN A 311 10.56 -28.90 -6.72
N LEU A 312 10.53 -27.96 -7.67
CA LEU A 312 10.35 -28.25 -9.09
C LEU A 312 11.62 -28.88 -9.69
N GLU A 313 12.80 -28.40 -9.29
CA GLU A 313 14.09 -28.97 -9.70
C GLU A 313 14.28 -30.40 -9.16
N ASP A 314 13.88 -30.65 -7.92
CA ASP A 314 13.92 -31.97 -7.27
C ASP A 314 12.82 -32.94 -7.77
N GLY A 315 11.93 -32.50 -8.67
CA GLY A 315 10.86 -33.32 -9.23
C GLY A 315 9.78 -33.73 -8.22
N LEU A 316 9.74 -33.11 -7.03
CA LEU A 316 8.84 -33.46 -5.93
C LEU A 316 7.41 -32.95 -6.12
N VAL A 317 7.20 -31.94 -6.98
CA VAL A 317 5.87 -31.40 -7.30
C VAL A 317 5.43 -31.89 -8.67
N THR A 318 4.59 -32.92 -8.71
CA THR A 318 3.82 -33.24 -9.92
C THR A 318 2.72 -32.18 -10.12
N SER A 319 2.59 -31.68 -11.35
CA SER A 319 1.69 -30.64 -11.90
C SER A 319 0.18 -30.60 -11.48
N LYS A 320 -0.25 -31.27 -10.41
CA LYS A 320 -1.67 -31.43 -10.04
C LYS A 320 -2.12 -30.69 -8.78
N SER A 321 -1.27 -29.92 -8.09
CA SER A 321 -1.73 -29.15 -6.92
C SER A 321 -2.27 -27.77 -7.33
N GLY A 322 -3.54 -27.50 -7.04
CA GLY A 322 -4.25 -26.27 -7.39
C GLY A 322 -3.63 -24.97 -6.85
N ASP A 323 -2.68 -25.07 -5.92
CA ASP A 323 -1.92 -23.92 -5.38
C ASP A 323 -0.98 -23.29 -6.41
N VAL A 324 -0.55 -24.05 -7.44
CA VAL A 324 0.35 -23.56 -8.50
C VAL A 324 -0.40 -22.62 -9.47
N MET A 325 -1.71 -22.77 -9.62
CA MET A 325 -2.48 -22.06 -10.65
C MET A 325 -2.75 -20.59 -10.28
N VAL A 326 -2.90 -20.28 -8.99
CA VAL A 326 -3.13 -18.90 -8.51
C VAL A 326 -1.86 -18.04 -8.59
N LEU A 327 -0.68 -18.65 -8.51
CA LEU A 327 0.62 -17.97 -8.67
C LEU A 327 1.07 -17.91 -10.14
N ALA A 328 0.74 -18.94 -10.94
CA ALA A 328 1.06 -18.98 -12.36
C ALA A 328 0.26 -17.97 -13.21
N ASP A 329 -1.01 -17.70 -12.86
CA ASP A 329 -1.84 -16.72 -13.57
C ASP A 329 -1.36 -15.27 -13.40
N GLY A 330 -0.77 -14.94 -12.24
CA GLY A 330 -0.17 -13.62 -12.00
C GLY A 330 1.10 -13.38 -12.85
N ALA A 331 1.88 -14.44 -13.09
CA ALA A 331 3.08 -14.39 -13.93
C ALA A 331 2.74 -14.38 -15.44
N ALA A 332 1.68 -15.09 -15.85
CA ALA A 332 1.20 -15.11 -17.24
C ALA A 332 0.69 -13.72 -17.70
N GLN A 333 0.01 -12.98 -16.82
CA GLN A 333 -0.43 -11.61 -17.11
C GLN A 333 0.74 -10.63 -17.24
N HIS A 334 1.82 -10.83 -16.48
CA HIS A 334 3.05 -10.02 -16.57
C HIS A 334 3.84 -10.33 -17.86
N ALA A 335 3.94 -11.59 -18.24
CA ALA A 335 4.57 -12.01 -19.50
C ALA A 335 3.78 -11.52 -20.73
N ALA A 336 2.44 -11.56 -20.69
CA ALA A 336 1.60 -11.02 -21.76
C ALA A 336 1.75 -9.49 -21.91
N ALA A 337 1.89 -8.76 -20.80
CA ALA A 337 2.13 -7.31 -20.82
C ALA A 337 3.54 -6.93 -21.33
N VAL A 338 4.55 -7.76 -21.06
CA VAL A 338 5.93 -7.58 -21.55
C VAL A 338 6.05 -7.98 -23.03
N ALA A 339 5.38 -9.05 -23.46
CA ALA A 339 5.32 -9.48 -24.86
C ALA A 339 4.53 -8.50 -25.75
N ALA A 340 3.43 -7.93 -25.25
CA ALA A 340 2.66 -6.89 -25.94
C ALA A 340 3.44 -5.56 -26.12
N GLY A 341 4.54 -5.37 -25.37
CA GLY A 341 5.44 -4.22 -25.53
C GLY A 341 6.54 -4.40 -26.59
N HIS A 342 6.78 -5.63 -27.07
CA HIS A 342 7.88 -5.97 -27.99
C HIS A 342 7.43 -6.50 -29.37
N GLY A 343 6.12 -6.58 -29.64
CA GLY A 343 5.59 -7.18 -30.86
C GLY A 343 4.80 -6.23 -31.75
N ALA A 344 5.40 -5.13 -32.22
CA ALA A 344 4.93 -4.50 -33.45
C ALA A 344 5.65 -5.18 -34.64
N SER A 345 4.85 -5.66 -35.60
CA SER A 345 5.26 -6.34 -36.83
C SER A 345 5.58 -7.85 -36.71
N ARG A 346 4.58 -8.68 -37.03
CA ARG A 346 4.61 -9.64 -38.15
C ARG A 346 3.29 -10.41 -38.16
N GLY A 347 2.61 -10.38 -39.30
CA GLY A 347 1.39 -11.15 -39.54
C GLY A 347 1.70 -12.63 -39.79
N ALA A 348 0.76 -13.49 -39.39
CA ALA A 348 0.53 -14.86 -39.88
C ALA A 348 -0.84 -15.29 -39.34
N SER A 349 -1.88 -15.22 -40.19
CA SER A 349 -2.59 -16.37 -40.76
C SER A 349 -3.14 -17.36 -39.73
N SER A 350 -4.46 -17.37 -39.65
CA SER A 350 -5.28 -18.39 -39.04
C SER A 350 -5.07 -19.73 -39.73
N ASP A 351 -4.51 -20.72 -39.03
CA ASP A 351 -4.71 -22.13 -39.36
C ASP A 351 -4.87 -22.92 -38.05
N GLY A 352 -6.02 -23.58 -37.93
CA GLY A 352 -6.34 -24.45 -36.81
C GLY A 352 -5.49 -25.71 -36.86
N VAL A 353 -4.70 -25.95 -35.83
CA VAL A 353 -4.01 -27.22 -35.62
C VAL A 353 -4.68 -27.94 -34.45
N ALA A 354 -5.47 -28.95 -34.79
CA ALA A 354 -5.97 -29.94 -33.85
C ALA A 354 -4.79 -30.77 -33.33
N PHE A 355 -4.45 -30.62 -32.05
CA PHE A 355 -3.46 -31.48 -31.40
C PHE A 355 -4.12 -32.75 -30.86
N GLY A 356 -4.13 -33.80 -31.69
CA GLY A 356 -4.08 -35.18 -31.21
C GLY A 356 -2.64 -35.50 -30.83
N GLY A 357 -2.29 -35.31 -29.56
CA GLY A 357 -0.95 -35.54 -29.04
C GLY A 357 -1.02 -36.18 -27.66
N ASP A 358 -0.20 -37.21 -27.45
CA ASP A 358 -0.22 -38.07 -26.28
C ASP A 358 0.00 -37.29 -24.98
N ARG A 359 -0.63 -37.73 -23.88
CA ARG A 359 -0.76 -36.97 -22.62
C ARG A 359 0.58 -36.63 -21.96
N ALA A 360 1.67 -37.26 -22.40
CA ALA A 360 3.04 -37.05 -21.94
C ALA A 360 3.71 -35.82 -22.59
N ASP A 361 3.45 -35.54 -23.87
CA ASP A 361 4.09 -34.43 -24.60
C ASP A 361 3.53 -33.07 -24.15
N VAL A 362 2.22 -33.00 -23.89
CA VAL A 362 1.58 -31.81 -23.30
C VAL A 362 2.16 -31.51 -21.92
N LYS A 363 2.49 -32.55 -21.14
CA LYS A 363 3.02 -32.42 -19.78
C LYS A 363 4.48 -31.93 -19.78
N MET A 364 5.31 -32.39 -20.72
CA MET A 364 6.68 -31.88 -20.89
C MET A 364 6.70 -30.43 -21.37
N HIS A 365 5.82 -30.08 -22.32
CA HIS A 365 5.75 -28.72 -22.84
C HIS A 365 5.27 -27.71 -21.78
N LEU A 366 4.26 -28.09 -20.97
CA LEU A 366 3.78 -27.27 -19.85
C LEU A 366 4.85 -27.11 -18.75
N HIS A 367 5.63 -28.17 -18.49
CA HIS A 367 6.74 -28.13 -17.54
C HIS A 367 7.88 -27.22 -18.01
N GLY A 368 8.22 -27.23 -19.30
CA GLY A 368 9.19 -26.33 -19.90
C GLY A 368 8.76 -24.86 -19.85
N LEU A 369 7.47 -24.60 -20.14
CA LEU A 369 6.89 -23.26 -20.03
C LEU A 369 6.89 -22.78 -18.57
N LEU A 370 6.42 -23.57 -17.61
CA LEU A 370 6.43 -23.21 -16.18
C LEU A 370 7.85 -22.92 -15.67
N ARG A 371 8.84 -23.74 -16.07
CA ARG A 371 10.25 -23.55 -15.70
C ARG A 371 10.82 -22.23 -16.25
N GLY A 372 10.51 -21.91 -17.51
CA GLY A 372 10.88 -20.63 -18.13
C GLY A 372 10.25 -19.41 -17.45
N HIS A 373 8.97 -19.53 -17.05
CA HIS A 373 8.25 -18.43 -16.37
C HIS A 373 8.73 -18.20 -14.94
N VAL A 374 9.04 -19.26 -14.18
CA VAL A 374 9.59 -19.16 -12.82
C VAL A 374 10.98 -18.52 -12.84
N HIS A 375 11.85 -18.93 -13.77
CA HIS A 375 13.17 -18.31 -13.95
C HIS A 375 13.08 -16.84 -14.38
N ALA A 376 12.17 -16.49 -15.30
CA ALA A 376 11.99 -15.10 -15.71
C ALA A 376 11.46 -14.20 -14.57
N HIS A 377 10.56 -14.72 -13.74
CA HIS A 377 10.03 -14.01 -12.57
C HIS A 377 11.08 -13.87 -11.44
N ALA A 378 11.87 -14.93 -11.20
CA ALA A 378 12.99 -14.90 -10.27
C ALA A 378 14.07 -13.89 -10.70
N ASN A 379 14.38 -13.81 -12.00
CA ASN A 379 15.30 -12.82 -12.56
C ASN A 379 14.76 -11.38 -12.42
N SER A 380 13.47 -11.15 -12.67
CA SER A 380 12.85 -9.82 -12.48
C SER A 380 12.86 -9.36 -11.02
N LEU A 381 12.68 -10.28 -10.07
CA LEU A 381 12.77 -9.99 -8.64
C LEU A 381 14.23 -9.81 -8.18
N GLN A 382 15.16 -10.59 -8.72
CA GLN A 382 16.60 -10.43 -8.48
C GLN A 382 17.13 -9.12 -9.05
N GLU A 383 16.67 -8.66 -10.22
CA GLU A 383 17.01 -7.34 -10.76
C GLU A 383 16.46 -6.22 -9.87
N GLY A 384 15.23 -6.36 -9.36
CA GLY A 384 14.66 -5.44 -8.38
C GLY A 384 15.43 -5.40 -7.06
N ALA A 385 15.86 -6.56 -6.55
CA ALA A 385 16.67 -6.70 -5.35
C ALA A 385 18.11 -6.22 -5.56
N ALA A 386 18.71 -6.43 -6.74
CA ALA A 386 20.05 -5.98 -7.11
C ALA A 386 20.15 -4.46 -7.21
N VAL A 387 19.04 -3.74 -7.42
CA VAL A 387 18.98 -2.28 -7.34
C VAL A 387 18.81 -1.79 -5.89
N ALA A 388 18.10 -2.53 -5.04
CA ALA A 388 17.80 -2.13 -3.66
C ALA A 388 18.92 -2.46 -2.65
N VAL A 389 19.63 -3.58 -2.83
CA VAL A 389 20.65 -4.08 -1.88
C VAL A 389 21.93 -3.24 -1.84
N PRO A 390 22.47 -2.69 -2.96
CA PRO A 390 23.66 -1.82 -2.91
C PRO A 390 23.40 -0.48 -2.22
N LEU A 391 22.16 0.03 -2.25
CA LEU A 391 21.77 1.27 -1.59
C LEU A 391 21.70 1.17 -0.05
N LEU A 392 21.77 -0.04 0.51
CA LEU A 392 21.81 -0.31 1.95
C LEU A 392 23.21 -0.65 2.47
N LYS A 393 24.18 -0.87 1.57
CA LYS A 393 25.59 -1.16 1.91
C LYS A 393 26.51 0.06 1.75
N ALA A 394 26.01 1.15 1.18
CA ALA A 394 26.64 2.48 1.18
C ALA A 394 25.92 3.35 2.21
#